data_AF-B9W015-F1
#
_entry.id   AF-B9W015-F1
#
_cell.length_a   1.000
_cell.length_b   1.000
_cell.length_c   1.000
_cell.angle_alpha   90.00
_cell.angle_beta   90.00
_cell.angle_gamma   90.00
#
_symmetry.space_group_name_H-M   'P 1'
#
loop_
_entity.id
_entity.type
_entity.pdbx_description
1 polymer ?
#
loop_
_entity_poly.entity_id
_entity_poly.type
_entity_poly.pdbx_seq_one_letter_code
_entity_poly.pdbx_strand_id
1 'polypeptide(L)'
;EYPFAELIKFHKSHGGEATIMVTKVDEPSKYGVVVMEEETGKVEKFVEKPKVFVGNKINAGIYLLNPSVLDLIELRPTSIEKEVFPKIAADRNLFAMVLPGFWMDIGQPKDYITGLRLYLDSIRKKSSAKLAVGSNIIGNVLVHETAVIGEGCLIGPGVAIGPGCVVESGVRLSRC
;
A
#
# COMPACT_ATOMS: atom_id res chain seq x y z
N GLU A 1 1.42 -5.07 -8.99
CA GLU A 1 0.17 -5.78 -9.25
C GLU A 1 -0.22 -6.49 -7.99
N TYR A 2 -1.49 -6.36 -7.62
CA TYR A 2 -2.06 -6.97 -6.43
C TYR A 2 -2.45 -8.42 -6.75
N PRO A 3 -2.19 -9.38 -5.85
CA PRO A 3 -2.40 -10.80 -6.10
C PRO A 3 -3.87 -11.21 -5.88
N PHE A 4 -4.80 -10.64 -6.65
CA PHE A 4 -6.23 -10.87 -6.44
C PHE A 4 -6.66 -12.32 -6.69
N ALA A 5 -6.05 -13.00 -7.66
CA ALA A 5 -6.35 -14.41 -7.93
C ALA A 5 -5.93 -15.30 -6.75
N GLU A 6 -4.74 -15.06 -6.19
CA GLU A 6 -4.24 -15.74 -5.00
C GLU A 6 -5.08 -15.41 -3.78
N LEU A 7 -5.51 -14.15 -3.60
CA LEU A 7 -6.39 -13.73 -2.52
C LEU A 7 -7.72 -14.49 -2.57
N ILE A 8 -8.34 -14.61 -3.75
CA ILE A 8 -9.57 -15.38 -3.95
C ILE A 8 -9.36 -16.86 -3.64
N LYS A 9 -8.25 -17.45 -4.12
CA LYS A 9 -7.93 -18.86 -3.86
C LYS A 9 -7.72 -19.11 -2.37
N PHE A 10 -6.95 -18.25 -1.71
CA PHE A 10 -6.69 -18.33 -0.28
C PHE A 10 -7.98 -18.22 0.52
N HIS A 11 -8.82 -17.22 0.24
CA HIS A 11 -10.11 -17.02 0.92
C HIS A 11 -11.03 -18.25 0.82
N LYS A 12 -11.15 -18.81 -0.39
CA LYS A 12 -11.95 -20.02 -0.62
C LYS A 12 -11.40 -21.25 0.10
N SER A 13 -10.08 -21.32 0.35
CA SER A 13 -9.44 -22.49 0.95
C SER A 13 -9.71 -22.66 2.44
N HIS A 14 -9.95 -21.57 3.18
CA HIS A 14 -10.12 -21.62 4.63
C HIS A 14 -11.59 -21.55 5.10
N GLY A 15 -12.54 -21.17 4.22
CA GLY A 15 -13.98 -21.17 4.50
C GLY A 15 -14.49 -20.12 5.50
N GLY A 16 -13.59 -19.38 6.16
CA GLY A 16 -13.88 -18.23 7.03
C GLY A 16 -14.58 -17.05 6.31
N GLU A 17 -15.11 -16.12 7.10
CA GLU A 17 -15.98 -15.04 6.62
C GLU A 17 -15.24 -13.88 5.96
N ALA A 18 -13.98 -13.65 6.32
CA ALA A 18 -13.22 -12.52 5.82
C ALA A 18 -11.74 -12.86 5.66
N THR A 19 -11.15 -12.36 4.59
CA THR A 19 -9.71 -12.26 4.41
C THR A 19 -9.31 -10.81 4.26
N ILE A 20 -8.32 -10.38 5.03
CA ILE A 20 -7.70 -9.06 4.89
C ILE A 20 -6.26 -9.20 4.40
N MET A 21 -5.80 -8.28 3.56
CA MET A 21 -4.38 -8.20 3.24
C MET A 21 -3.63 -7.41 4.31
N VAL A 22 -2.43 -7.86 4.64
CA VAL A 22 -1.57 -7.22 5.62
C VAL A 22 -0.20 -6.89 5.06
N THR A 23 0.43 -5.83 5.55
CA THR A 23 1.82 -5.49 5.21
C THR A 23 2.63 -5.26 6.47
N LYS A 24 3.96 -5.37 6.37
CA LYS A 24 4.88 -5.09 7.48
C LYS A 24 5.33 -3.63 7.43
N VAL A 25 5.27 -2.94 8.57
CA VAL A 25 5.75 -1.57 8.74
C VAL A 25 6.58 -1.44 10.02
N ASP A 26 7.53 -0.52 10.03
CA ASP A 26 8.35 -0.28 11.22
C ASP A 26 7.54 0.42 12.33
N GLU A 27 6.64 1.34 11.96
CA GLU A 27 5.84 2.16 12.88
C GLU A 27 4.33 1.87 12.73
N PRO A 28 3.78 0.90 13.49
CA PRO A 28 2.40 0.44 13.31
C PRO A 28 1.34 1.28 14.05
N SER A 29 1.75 2.25 14.88
CA SER A 29 0.87 2.98 15.82
C SER A 29 -0.31 3.71 15.19
N LYS A 30 -0.24 4.01 13.89
CA LYS A 30 -1.28 4.71 13.13
C LYS A 30 -2.30 3.77 12.48
N TYR A 31 -2.10 2.46 12.55
CA TYR A 31 -2.84 1.47 11.77
C TYR A 31 -3.48 0.39 12.66
N GLY A 32 -4.36 -0.40 12.06
CA GLY A 32 -4.84 -1.65 12.65
C GLY A 32 -3.79 -2.73 12.58
N VAL A 33 -3.34 -3.23 13.74
CA VAL A 33 -2.36 -4.31 13.85
C VAL A 33 -3.05 -5.66 13.88
N VAL A 34 -2.49 -6.60 13.12
CA VAL A 34 -3.02 -7.95 12.94
C VAL A 34 -2.03 -8.97 13.50
N VAL A 35 -2.47 -9.71 14.51
CA VAL A 35 -1.75 -10.89 15.04
C VAL A 35 -2.36 -12.12 14.42
N MET A 36 -1.55 -12.91 13.72
CA MET A 36 -2.00 -14.04 12.93
C MET A 36 -1.00 -15.20 13.03
N GLU A 37 -1.52 -16.43 12.91
CA GLU A 37 -0.73 -17.63 12.70
C GLU A 37 -0.11 -17.62 11.30
N GLU A 38 1.20 -17.82 11.21
CA GLU A 38 1.94 -17.70 9.94
C GLU A 38 1.63 -18.82 8.95
N GLU A 39 1.33 -20.03 9.43
CA GLU A 39 1.10 -21.21 8.58
C GLU A 39 -0.28 -21.16 7.91
N THR A 40 -1.31 -20.81 8.66
CA THR A 40 -2.70 -20.85 8.19
C THR A 40 -3.21 -19.49 7.74
N GLY A 41 -2.56 -18.41 8.17
CA GLY A 41 -3.06 -17.06 7.99
C GLY A 41 -4.18 -16.68 8.96
N LYS A 42 -4.54 -17.53 9.92
CA LYS A 42 -5.68 -17.29 10.82
C LYS A 42 -5.38 -16.14 11.77
N VAL A 43 -6.27 -15.16 11.85
CA VAL A 43 -6.11 -13.99 12.72
C VAL A 43 -6.54 -14.35 14.14
N GLU A 44 -5.62 -14.19 15.08
CA GLU A 44 -5.88 -14.34 16.51
C GLU A 44 -6.44 -13.05 17.11
N LYS A 45 -5.92 -11.91 16.64
CA LYS A 45 -6.29 -10.60 17.18
C LYS A 45 -6.16 -9.51 16.13
N PHE A 46 -7.17 -8.65 16.07
CA PHE A 46 -7.13 -7.39 15.36
C PHE A 46 -7.17 -6.24 16.37
N VAL A 47 -6.22 -5.31 16.31
CA VAL A 47 -6.11 -4.19 17.26
C VAL A 47 -5.94 -2.88 16.50
N GLU A 48 -6.98 -2.05 16.49
CA GLU A 48 -6.95 -0.73 15.86
C GLU A 48 -6.10 0.27 16.66
N LYS A 49 -5.07 0.86 16.03
CA LYS A 49 -4.22 1.95 16.58
C LYS A 49 -3.73 1.66 18.00
N PRO A 50 -2.93 0.59 18.20
CA PRO A 50 -2.54 0.16 19.52
C PRO A 50 -1.63 1.18 20.20
N LYS A 51 -1.82 1.37 21.52
CA LYS A 51 -0.98 2.25 22.35
C LYS A 51 0.35 1.60 22.77
N VAL A 52 0.42 0.28 22.71
CA VAL A 52 1.61 -0.52 23.02
C VAL A 52 1.96 -1.36 21.81
N PHE A 53 3.22 -1.75 21.65
CA PHE A 53 3.61 -2.60 20.53
C PHE A 53 2.93 -3.98 20.64
N VAL A 54 2.17 -4.35 19.60
CA VAL A 54 1.48 -5.65 19.49
C VAL A 54 2.08 -6.50 18.38
N GLY A 55 2.56 -5.86 17.31
CA GLY A 55 3.10 -6.50 16.12
C GLY A 55 3.32 -5.46 15.02
N ASN A 56 4.00 -5.88 13.96
CA ASN A 56 4.35 -4.99 12.84
C ASN A 56 3.57 -5.29 11.55
N LYS A 57 2.70 -6.32 11.55
CA LYS A 57 1.76 -6.56 10.45
C LYS A 57 0.53 -5.69 10.65
N ILE A 58 0.25 -4.85 9.66
CA ILE A 58 -0.86 -3.91 9.68
C ILE A 58 -1.86 -4.23 8.57
N ASN A 59 -3.11 -3.85 8.80
CA ASN A 59 -4.18 -3.81 7.82
C ASN A 59 -3.79 -2.96 6.60
N ALA A 60 -3.79 -3.56 5.41
CA ALA A 60 -3.40 -2.91 4.16
C ALA A 60 -4.57 -2.31 3.35
N GLY A 61 -5.81 -2.35 3.88
CA GLY A 61 -6.97 -1.73 3.21
C GLY A 61 -7.56 -2.54 2.05
N ILE A 62 -7.22 -3.83 1.92
CA ILE A 62 -7.72 -4.70 0.84
C ILE A 62 -8.37 -5.92 1.47
N TYR A 63 -9.66 -6.11 1.18
CA TYR A 63 -10.51 -7.10 1.84
C TYR A 63 -11.24 -7.97 0.83
N LEU A 64 -11.41 -9.24 1.18
CA LEU A 64 -12.36 -10.14 0.55
C LEU A 64 -13.31 -10.64 1.64
N LEU A 65 -14.58 -10.26 1.55
CA LEU A 65 -15.59 -10.49 2.58
C LEU A 65 -16.72 -11.34 2.01
N ASN A 66 -17.15 -12.34 2.78
CA ASN A 66 -18.41 -13.01 2.49
C ASN A 66 -19.58 -12.03 2.76
N PRO A 67 -20.71 -12.15 2.02
CA PRO A 67 -21.86 -11.29 2.25
C PRO A 67 -22.40 -11.30 3.69
N SER A 68 -22.24 -12.42 4.43
CA SER A 68 -22.64 -12.52 5.84
C SER A 68 -21.99 -11.48 6.75
N VAL A 69 -20.82 -10.95 6.37
CA VAL A 69 -20.16 -9.86 7.10
C VAL A 69 -21.02 -8.60 7.13
N LEU A 70 -21.88 -8.38 6.14
CA LEU A 70 -22.78 -7.23 6.09
C LEU A 70 -23.83 -7.27 7.21
N ASP A 71 -24.21 -8.46 7.68
CA ASP A 71 -25.15 -8.62 8.80
C ASP A 71 -24.58 -8.11 10.14
N LEU A 72 -23.25 -7.96 10.21
CA LEU A 72 -22.54 -7.39 11.36
C LEU A 72 -22.47 -5.86 11.34
N ILE A 73 -22.89 -5.22 10.23
CA ILE A 73 -22.83 -3.78 10.03
C ILE A 73 -24.20 -3.18 10.33
N GLU A 74 -24.27 -2.40 11.41
CA GLU A 74 -25.49 -1.69 11.80
C GLU A 74 -25.78 -0.52 10.84
N LEU A 75 -27.06 -0.11 10.73
CA LEU A 75 -27.47 1.05 9.92
C LEU A 75 -27.15 2.39 10.63
N ARG A 76 -25.87 2.58 10.96
CA ARG A 76 -25.28 3.78 11.53
C ARG A 76 -23.81 3.90 11.08
N PRO A 77 -23.13 5.02 11.34
CA PRO A 77 -21.68 5.06 11.19
C PRO A 77 -21.02 3.93 11.99
N THR A 78 -20.27 3.08 11.29
CA THR A 78 -19.59 1.90 11.83
C THR A 78 -18.18 1.83 11.29
N SER A 79 -17.20 1.61 12.16
CA SER A 79 -15.82 1.31 11.76
C SER A 79 -15.65 -0.20 11.68
N ILE A 80 -15.37 -0.71 10.49
CA ILE A 80 -15.13 -2.14 10.27
C ILE A 80 -13.93 -2.63 11.10
N GLU A 81 -12.91 -1.80 11.27
CA GLU A 81 -11.68 -2.10 11.99
C GLU A 81 -11.87 -2.17 13.51
N LYS A 82 -12.80 -1.39 14.06
CA LYS A 82 -13.07 -1.35 15.50
C LYS A 82 -14.21 -2.26 15.92
N GLU A 83 -15.20 -2.44 15.05
CA GLU A 83 -16.49 -3.02 15.44
C GLU A 83 -16.80 -4.36 14.76
N VAL A 84 -16.18 -4.65 13.61
CA VAL A 84 -16.50 -5.84 12.81
C VAL A 84 -15.35 -6.84 12.82
N PHE A 85 -14.15 -6.46 12.35
CA PHE A 85 -12.98 -7.36 12.32
C PHE A 85 -12.60 -7.95 13.67
N PRO A 86 -12.66 -7.20 14.80
CA PRO A 86 -12.41 -7.81 16.11
C PRO A 86 -13.41 -8.91 16.48
N LYS A 87 -14.68 -8.80 16.06
CA LYS A 87 -15.70 -9.83 16.28
C LYS A 87 -15.42 -11.07 15.43
N ILE A 88 -15.20 -10.89 14.13
CA ILE A 88 -14.88 -12.00 13.20
C ILE A 88 -13.58 -12.71 13.62
N ALA A 89 -12.58 -11.97 14.13
CA ALA A 89 -11.35 -12.54 14.69
C ALA A 89 -11.63 -13.38 15.94
N ALA A 90 -12.43 -12.86 16.88
CA ALA A 90 -12.82 -13.59 18.09
C ALA A 90 -13.56 -14.89 17.78
N ASP A 91 -14.40 -14.88 16.73
CA ASP A 91 -15.12 -16.06 16.22
C ASP A 91 -14.25 -16.97 15.36
N ARG A 92 -12.95 -16.65 15.21
CA ARG A 92 -11.96 -17.44 14.48
C ARG A 92 -12.27 -17.59 12.97
N ASN A 93 -12.95 -16.60 12.40
CA ASN A 93 -13.37 -16.54 11.00
C ASN A 93 -12.60 -15.50 10.17
N LEU A 94 -11.69 -14.75 10.78
CA LEU A 94 -10.86 -13.75 10.11
C LEU A 94 -9.50 -14.36 9.75
N PHE A 95 -9.09 -14.16 8.50
CA PHE A 95 -7.80 -14.60 7.98
C PHE A 95 -7.05 -13.43 7.36
N ALA A 96 -5.73 -13.54 7.30
CA ALA A 96 -4.86 -12.53 6.77
C ALA A 96 -3.87 -13.13 5.76
N MET A 97 -3.66 -12.41 4.66
CA MET A 97 -2.68 -12.76 3.63
C MET A 97 -1.67 -11.63 3.50
N VAL A 98 -0.37 -11.94 3.53
CA VAL A 98 0.67 -10.93 3.37
C VAL A 98 0.65 -10.37 1.94
N LEU A 99 0.56 -9.04 1.82
CA LEU A 99 0.65 -8.34 0.56
C LEU A 99 2.08 -8.36 0.03
N PRO A 100 2.34 -8.96 -1.15
CA PRO A 100 3.63 -8.87 -1.79
C PRO A 100 3.86 -7.46 -2.36
N GLY A 101 5.12 -7.02 -2.31
CA GLY A 101 5.54 -5.74 -2.88
C GLY A 101 5.47 -4.60 -1.89
N PHE A 102 5.41 -3.37 -2.41
CA PHE A 102 5.33 -2.17 -1.59
C PHE A 102 3.86 -1.80 -1.35
N TRP A 103 3.63 -1.07 -0.26
CA TRP A 103 2.34 -0.52 0.10
C TRP A 103 2.55 0.84 0.73
N MET A 104 1.62 1.77 0.50
CA MET A 104 1.61 3.07 1.12
C MET A 104 0.16 3.55 1.27
N ASP A 105 -0.23 3.93 2.48
CA ASP A 105 -1.44 4.72 2.73
C ASP A 105 -1.14 6.20 2.49
N ILE A 106 -1.91 6.83 1.60
CA ILE A 106 -1.70 8.23 1.19
C ILE A 106 -2.79 9.07 1.84
N GLY A 107 -2.49 9.63 3.01
CA GLY A 107 -3.38 10.54 3.74
C GLY A 107 -2.92 12.00 3.75
N GLN A 108 -1.62 12.26 3.60
CA GLN A 108 -1.02 13.60 3.63
C GLN A 108 -0.09 13.83 2.42
N PRO A 109 0.19 15.08 2.04
CA PRO A 109 1.09 15.38 0.91
C PRO A 109 2.47 14.71 1.00
N LYS A 110 3.06 14.60 2.20
CA LYS A 110 4.34 13.90 2.39
C LYS A 110 4.26 12.40 2.12
N ASP A 111 3.09 11.80 2.33
CA ASP A 111 2.86 10.37 2.14
C ASP A 111 2.83 10.08 0.64
N TYR A 112 2.28 11.01 -0.16
CA TYR A 112 2.34 10.94 -1.62
C TYR A 112 3.79 10.95 -2.13
N ILE A 113 4.64 11.87 -1.64
CA ILE A 113 6.07 11.91 -2.05
C ILE A 113 6.80 10.61 -1.68
N THR A 114 6.47 10.03 -0.53
CA THR A 114 7.03 8.73 -0.11
C THR A 114 6.53 7.59 -1.00
N GLY A 115 5.23 7.55 -1.25
CA GLY A 115 4.58 6.58 -2.14
C GLY A 115 5.10 6.65 -3.57
N LEU A 116 5.34 7.87 -4.08
CA LEU A 116 5.95 8.09 -5.40
C LEU A 116 7.33 7.43 -5.49
N ARG A 117 8.17 7.59 -4.46
CA ARG A 117 9.50 6.95 -4.45
C ARG A 117 9.41 5.43 -4.42
N LEU A 118 8.53 4.86 -3.60
CA LEU A 118 8.28 3.42 -3.57
C LEU A 118 7.78 2.90 -4.93
N TYR A 119 6.91 3.66 -5.58
CA TYR A 119 6.42 3.36 -6.92
C TYR A 119 7.53 3.39 -7.96
N LEU A 120 8.35 4.44 -7.97
CA LEU A 120 9.51 4.57 -8.87
C LEU A 120 10.53 3.43 -8.67
N ASP A 121 10.79 3.03 -7.42
CA ASP A 121 11.63 1.86 -7.12
C ASP A 121 11.01 0.56 -7.63
N SER A 122 9.68 0.44 -7.61
CA SER A 122 8.97 -0.70 -8.20
C SER A 122 9.09 -0.72 -9.72
N ILE A 123 8.95 0.43 -10.39
CA ILE A 123 9.18 0.55 -11.83
C ILE A 123 10.60 0.13 -12.17
N ARG A 124 11.61 0.59 -11.41
CA ARG A 124 13.01 0.20 -11.65
C ARG A 124 13.20 -1.32 -11.68
N LYS A 125 12.50 -2.05 -10.80
CA LYS A 125 12.59 -3.52 -10.71
C LYS A 125 11.82 -4.25 -11.81
N LYS A 126 10.69 -3.69 -12.27
CA LYS A 126 9.74 -4.40 -13.16
C LYS A 126 9.76 -3.92 -14.61
N SER A 127 10.10 -2.66 -14.84
CA SER A 127 9.96 -1.98 -16.13
C SER A 127 10.93 -0.80 -16.20
N SER A 128 12.22 -1.05 -15.92
CA SER A 128 13.26 -0.01 -15.88
C SER A 128 13.32 0.86 -17.15
N ALA A 129 12.97 0.31 -18.31
CA ALA A 129 12.90 1.02 -19.58
C ALA A 129 11.91 2.20 -19.61
N LYS A 130 10.97 2.28 -18.65
CA LYS A 130 10.05 3.42 -18.51
C LYS A 130 10.68 4.60 -17.76
N LEU A 131 11.80 4.40 -17.06
CA LEU A 131 12.48 5.47 -16.34
C LEU A 131 13.32 6.28 -17.31
N ALA A 132 13.36 7.60 -17.08
CA ALA A 132 14.21 8.49 -17.85
C ALA A 132 15.68 8.16 -17.62
N VAL A 133 16.47 8.31 -18.67
CA VAL A 133 17.93 8.14 -18.66
C VAL A 133 18.57 9.33 -19.35
N GLY A 134 19.74 9.75 -18.86
CA GLY A 134 20.45 10.90 -19.39
C GLY A 134 21.53 11.35 -18.43
N SER A 135 22.49 12.14 -18.93
CA SER A 135 23.55 12.73 -18.10
C SER A 135 23.01 13.71 -17.05
N ASN A 136 21.81 14.23 -17.26
CA ASN A 136 21.08 15.15 -16.37
C ASN A 136 20.06 14.46 -15.45
N ILE A 137 19.99 13.12 -15.45
CA ILE A 137 19.04 12.35 -14.64
C ILE A 137 19.75 11.67 -13.46
N ILE A 138 19.24 11.88 -12.25
CA ILE A 138 19.76 11.26 -11.02
C ILE A 138 18.73 10.27 -10.46
N GLY A 139 19.12 9.00 -10.34
CA GLY A 139 18.27 7.97 -9.71
C GLY A 139 17.02 7.65 -10.52
N ASN A 140 15.92 7.32 -9.83
CA ASN A 140 14.67 6.98 -10.50
C ASN A 140 13.87 8.26 -10.79
N VAL A 141 13.64 8.50 -12.08
CA VAL A 141 12.85 9.62 -12.59
C VAL A 141 11.90 9.09 -13.66
N LEU A 142 10.64 9.52 -13.60
CA LEU A 142 9.65 9.27 -14.63
C LEU A 142 9.35 10.58 -15.34
N VAL A 143 9.43 10.58 -16.67
CA VAL A 143 9.12 11.75 -17.49
C VAL A 143 8.13 11.30 -18.55
N HIS A 144 6.98 11.96 -18.62
CA HIS A 144 6.04 11.72 -19.70
C HIS A 144 6.63 12.16 -21.04
N GLU A 145 6.35 11.43 -22.12
CA GLU A 145 6.93 11.67 -23.45
C GLU A 145 6.62 13.06 -24.04
N THR A 146 5.53 13.69 -23.59
CA THR A 146 5.13 15.03 -24.01
C THR A 146 5.70 16.16 -23.14
N ALA A 147 6.46 15.84 -22.10
CA ALA A 147 7.13 16.84 -21.29
C ALA A 147 8.40 17.36 -21.97
N VAL A 148 8.69 18.64 -21.78
CA VAL A 148 9.88 19.30 -22.33
C VAL A 148 10.81 19.67 -21.19
N ILE A 149 12.08 19.31 -21.30
CA ILE A 149 13.12 19.63 -20.32
C ILE A 149 14.17 20.51 -21.01
N GLY A 150 14.35 21.72 -20.47
CA GLY A 150 15.32 22.69 -20.95
C GLY A 150 16.77 22.28 -20.68
N GLU A 151 17.69 22.97 -21.33
CA GLU A 151 19.12 22.70 -21.23
C GLU A 151 19.66 22.95 -19.82
N GLY A 152 20.70 22.22 -19.43
CA GLY A 152 21.38 22.42 -18.13
C GLY A 152 20.55 22.03 -16.89
N CYS A 153 19.38 21.41 -17.05
CA CYS A 153 18.60 20.90 -15.92
C CYS A 153 19.30 19.75 -15.19
N LEU A 154 18.91 19.51 -13.94
CA LEU A 154 19.29 18.32 -13.18
C LEU A 154 18.05 17.74 -12.48
N ILE A 155 17.60 16.57 -12.90
CA ILE A 155 16.32 16.01 -12.49
C ILE A 155 16.55 14.74 -11.66
N GLY A 156 16.01 14.73 -10.45
CA GLY A 156 16.04 13.59 -9.54
C GLY A 156 16.83 13.83 -8.25
N PRO A 157 16.82 12.86 -7.33
CA PRO A 157 16.10 11.59 -7.41
C PRO A 157 14.62 11.70 -7.02
N GLY A 158 13.83 10.72 -7.46
CA GLY A 158 12.44 10.55 -7.04
C GLY A 158 11.51 11.60 -7.62
N VAL A 159 11.62 11.85 -8.93
CA VAL A 159 10.82 12.87 -9.63
C VAL A 159 9.88 12.23 -10.63
N ALA A 160 8.65 12.73 -10.71
CA ALA A 160 7.72 12.42 -11.79
C ALA A 160 7.25 13.70 -12.50
N ILE A 161 7.54 13.80 -13.80
CA ILE A 161 7.11 14.92 -14.65
C ILE A 161 5.93 14.44 -15.51
N GLY A 162 4.79 15.10 -15.33
CA GLY A 162 3.53 14.78 -16.00
C GLY A 162 3.45 15.24 -17.46
N PRO A 163 2.36 14.87 -18.16
CA PRO A 163 2.13 15.25 -19.55
C PRO A 163 2.04 16.77 -19.72
N GLY A 164 2.70 17.30 -20.77
CA GLY A 164 2.66 18.71 -21.14
C GLY A 164 3.42 19.66 -20.20
N CYS A 165 4.13 19.14 -19.19
CA CYS A 165 4.98 19.96 -18.35
C CYS A 165 6.17 20.52 -19.15
N VAL A 166 6.49 21.79 -18.90
CA VAL A 166 7.70 22.44 -19.42
C VAL A 166 8.59 22.80 -18.24
N VAL A 167 9.78 22.21 -18.19
CA VAL A 167 10.82 22.53 -17.22
C VAL A 167 11.83 23.43 -17.91
N GLU A 168 11.90 24.69 -17.50
CA GLU A 168 12.82 25.67 -18.11
C GLU A 168 14.29 25.35 -17.81
N SER A 169 15.19 25.92 -18.63
CA SER A 169 16.63 25.66 -18.55
C SER A 169 17.23 25.98 -17.18
N GLY A 170 18.17 25.14 -16.73
CA GLY A 170 18.89 25.31 -15.46
C GLY A 170 18.13 24.91 -14.20
N VAL A 171 16.90 24.39 -14.32
CA VAL A 171 16.09 23.97 -13.16
C VAL A 171 16.64 22.68 -12.51
N ARG A 172 16.51 22.60 -11.19
CA ARG A 172 16.82 21.40 -10.41
C ARG A 172 15.57 20.88 -9.69
N LEU A 173 15.18 19.64 -9.97
CA LEU A 173 14.02 19.00 -9.34
C LEU A 173 14.48 17.79 -8.52
N SER A 174 13.94 17.62 -7.32
CA SER A 174 14.19 16.44 -6.49
C SER A 174 12.99 16.17 -5.60
N ARG A 175 12.59 14.89 -5.47
CA ARG A 175 11.51 14.43 -4.58
C ARG A 175 10.19 15.19 -4.80
N CYS A 176 9.73 15.27 -6.05
CA CYS A 176 8.52 15.98 -6.45
C CYS A 176 7.78 15.27 -7.59
#